data_AF-A0A951I2L5-F1
#
_entry.id   AF-A0A951I2L5-F1
#
_cell.length_a   1.000
_cell.length_b   1.000
_cell.length_c   1.000
_cell.angle_alpha   90.00
_cell.angle_beta   90.00
_cell.angle_gamma   90.00
#
_symmetry.space_group_name_H-M   'P 1'
#
loop_
_entity.id
_entity.type
_entity.pdbx_description
1 polymer ?
#
loop_
_entity_poly.entity_id
_entity_poly.type
_entity_poly.pdbx_seq_one_letter_code
_entity_poly.pdbx_strand_id
1 'polypeptide(L)'
;MISVGTTLRRALLVVPVVLVLLGAWCGGRWYLGNTMADFAPDVDEGGLETTRRAMSFAPSDPLVYLAAANLEKRTLDPSRLPEAVRLHEEAVRRSPNDYRLWLELGRAREQAGDTGGGEKALRRAIELAPAYTYPRWYLGNLLLRSGRTEDAFAELRRAAEGNPPAFRGQVFDAAWNIFDKDVPTIERAVGEGASVRAQLAAFLAAHERADDAVRLWKSLSNSEKQQERKTGEDLLKALFERKQYLAARALARDLEVESAEEVGQFANSGFENSISAPGASLFGWQVNGVAQTEAAIDSGMHHTGNRSLRVIFNGFAKPAYYNIVQVVPVEPHTRYRLTAYVRTQDLKSGGTPLIEVANTADNKVLGTSAPFPLGRNDWQPITIEFSTPDKTEGIYVRTNRAYCGEVCPIFGIIWYDDFNLERLGQGGQATAGDRSVRDGGA
;
A
#
# COMPACT_ATOMS: atom_id res chain seq x y z
N MET A 1 31.24 -76.62 12.34
CA MET A 1 31.52 -75.46 13.22
C MET A 1 32.91 -74.96 12.91
N ILE A 2 33.04 -73.84 12.21
CA ILE A 2 34.36 -73.28 11.85
C ILE A 2 34.97 -72.71 13.12
N SER A 3 36.10 -73.25 13.56
CA SER A 3 36.88 -72.75 14.69
C SER A 3 37.47 -71.40 14.30
N VAL A 4 36.78 -70.34 14.69
CA VAL A 4 37.24 -68.97 14.56
C VAL A 4 38.47 -68.80 15.47
N GLY A 5 39.66 -68.66 14.88
CA GLY A 5 40.91 -68.49 15.62
C GLY A 5 40.84 -67.38 16.67
N THR A 6 41.54 -67.54 17.80
CA THR A 6 41.57 -66.59 18.93
C THR A 6 41.89 -65.14 18.51
N THR A 7 42.66 -64.97 17.44
CA THR A 7 42.95 -63.68 16.77
C THR A 7 41.71 -63.05 16.14
N LEU A 8 40.87 -63.82 15.44
CA LEU A 8 39.66 -63.33 14.81
C LEU A 8 38.58 -62.94 15.85
N ARG A 9 38.50 -63.67 16.97
CA ARG A 9 37.64 -63.30 18.12
C ARG A 9 38.06 -61.99 18.79
N ARG A 10 39.37 -61.77 18.97
CA ARG A 10 39.89 -60.50 19.50
C ARG A 10 39.65 -59.34 18.53
N ALA A 11 39.85 -59.57 17.24
CA ALA A 11 39.55 -58.58 16.20
C ALA A 11 38.05 -58.18 16.20
N LEU A 12 37.14 -59.16 16.35
CA LEU A 12 35.68 -58.93 16.42
C LEU A 12 35.24 -58.08 17.63
N LEU A 13 36.02 -58.00 18.70
CA LEU A 13 35.73 -57.18 19.88
C LEU A 13 36.44 -55.82 19.85
N VAL A 14 37.67 -55.76 19.33
CA VAL A 14 38.48 -54.53 19.31
C VAL A 14 38.03 -53.58 18.21
N VAL A 15 37.71 -54.09 17.02
CA VAL A 15 37.32 -53.24 15.87
C VAL A 15 36.10 -52.37 16.18
N PRO A 16 34.99 -52.88 16.75
CA PRO A 16 33.85 -52.03 17.10
C PRO A 16 34.19 -50.93 18.12
N VAL A 17 35.00 -51.25 19.13
CA VAL A 17 35.41 -50.27 20.15
C VAL A 17 36.26 -49.15 19.52
N VAL A 18 37.22 -49.52 18.67
CA VAL A 18 38.04 -48.55 17.94
C VAL A 18 37.17 -47.68 17.02
N LEU A 19 36.20 -48.26 16.31
CA LEU A 19 35.28 -47.50 15.47
C LEU A 19 34.40 -46.53 16.27
N VAL A 20 33.92 -46.92 17.47
CA VAL A 20 33.17 -46.02 18.35
C VAL A 20 34.07 -44.88 18.85
N LEU A 21 35.30 -45.16 19.27
CA LEU A 21 36.24 -44.13 19.73
C LEU A 21 36.61 -43.16 18.60
N LEU A 22 36.84 -43.67 17.39
CA LEU A 22 37.08 -42.84 16.20
C LEU A 22 35.84 -42.00 15.85
N GLY A 23 34.65 -42.59 15.92
CA GLY A 23 33.38 -41.87 15.69
C GLY A 23 33.16 -40.76 16.72
N ALA A 24 33.39 -41.04 18.00
CA ALA A 24 33.29 -40.05 19.08
C ALA A 24 34.33 -38.93 18.93
N TRP A 25 35.56 -39.26 18.54
CA TRP A 25 36.60 -38.28 18.25
C TRP A 25 36.24 -37.38 17.06
N CYS A 26 35.82 -37.96 15.94
CA CYS A 26 35.40 -37.22 14.76
C CYS A 26 34.17 -36.34 15.05
N GLY A 27 33.15 -36.90 15.71
CA GLY A 27 31.94 -36.18 16.08
C GLY A 27 32.20 -35.04 17.07
N GLY A 28 33.03 -35.28 18.09
CA GLY A 28 33.43 -34.27 19.06
C GLY A 28 34.22 -33.13 18.43
N ARG A 29 35.17 -33.45 17.53
CA ARG A 29 35.92 -32.45 16.77
C ARG A 29 35.02 -31.64 15.83
N TRP A 30 34.14 -32.30 15.10
CA TRP A 30 33.16 -31.64 14.24
C TRP A 30 32.26 -30.68 15.01
N TYR A 31 31.72 -31.13 16.15
CA TYR A 31 30.86 -30.33 17.02
C TYR A 31 31.60 -29.12 17.59
N LEU A 32 32.82 -29.32 18.09
CA LEU A 32 33.64 -28.24 18.62
C LEU A 32 33.99 -27.23 17.53
N GLY A 33 34.36 -27.68 16.34
CA GLY A 33 34.65 -26.80 15.20
C GLY A 33 33.46 -25.94 14.81
N ASN A 34 32.27 -26.51 14.65
CA ASN A 34 31.06 -25.74 14.35
C ASN A 34 30.68 -24.78 15.49
N THR A 35 30.77 -25.22 16.74
CA THR A 35 30.52 -24.36 17.90
C THR A 35 31.47 -23.16 17.91
N MET A 36 32.77 -23.37 17.65
CA MET A 36 33.73 -22.28 17.55
C MET A 36 33.42 -21.32 16.38
N ALA A 37 32.94 -21.82 15.26
CA ALA A 37 32.56 -21.00 14.12
C ALA A 37 31.29 -20.17 14.39
N ASP A 38 30.28 -20.77 15.02
CA ASP A 38 29.01 -20.12 15.35
C ASP A 38 29.18 -19.03 16.43
N PHE A 39 30.06 -19.28 17.40
CA PHE A 39 30.36 -18.36 18.51
C PHE A 39 31.66 -17.59 18.32
N ALA A 40 32.19 -17.51 17.09
CA ALA A 40 33.36 -16.68 16.82
C ALA A 40 33.04 -15.23 17.22
N PRO A 41 33.88 -14.58 18.04
CA PRO A 41 33.66 -13.19 18.44
C PRO A 41 33.67 -12.26 17.21
N ASP A 42 33.23 -11.02 17.43
CA ASP A 42 33.09 -9.99 16.40
C ASP A 42 34.41 -9.72 15.65
N VAL A 43 34.38 -8.80 14.69
CA VAL A 43 35.48 -8.55 13.75
C VAL A 43 36.76 -8.00 14.43
N ASP A 44 37.52 -8.89 15.08
CA ASP A 44 38.82 -8.64 15.69
C ASP A 44 39.80 -9.79 15.40
N GLU A 45 41.05 -9.64 15.83
CA GLU A 45 42.08 -10.67 15.65
C GLU A 45 41.73 -11.99 16.36
N GLY A 46 40.99 -11.92 17.47
CA GLY A 46 40.50 -13.07 18.22
C GLY A 46 39.44 -13.86 17.45
N GLY A 47 38.51 -13.18 16.78
CA GLY A 47 37.50 -13.77 15.91
C GLY A 47 38.12 -14.51 14.72
N LEU A 48 39.09 -13.88 14.05
CA LEU A 48 39.81 -14.50 12.92
C LEU A 48 40.62 -15.71 13.36
N GLU A 49 41.30 -15.66 14.51
CA GLU A 49 42.00 -16.83 15.06
C GLU A 49 41.02 -17.94 15.49
N THR A 50 39.85 -17.59 16.02
CA THR A 50 38.82 -18.55 16.43
C THR A 50 38.27 -19.31 15.23
N THR A 51 37.99 -18.62 14.12
CA THR A 51 37.55 -19.26 12.86
C THR A 51 38.66 -20.10 12.23
N ARG A 52 39.94 -19.70 12.33
CA ARG A 52 41.09 -20.53 11.91
C ARG A 52 41.17 -21.84 12.70
N ARG A 53 40.97 -21.78 14.02
CA ARG A 53 40.92 -22.98 14.86
C ARG A 53 39.71 -23.84 14.55
N ALA A 54 38.54 -23.25 14.33
CA ALA A 54 37.34 -23.97 13.92
C ALA A 54 37.58 -24.83 12.66
N MET A 55 38.25 -24.26 11.65
CA MET A 55 38.64 -25.00 10.44
C MET A 55 39.59 -26.17 10.72
N SER A 56 40.47 -26.07 11.73
CA SER A 56 41.35 -27.19 12.14
C SER A 56 40.59 -28.33 12.83
N PHE A 57 39.49 -28.03 13.53
CA PHE A 57 38.66 -29.01 14.21
C PHE A 57 37.69 -29.70 13.25
N ALA A 58 37.07 -28.96 12.33
CA ALA A 58 36.10 -29.49 11.37
C ALA A 58 36.50 -29.20 9.89
N PRO A 59 37.66 -29.68 9.41
CA PRO A 59 38.20 -29.27 8.11
C PRO A 59 37.36 -29.68 6.90
N SER A 60 36.47 -30.66 7.05
CA SER A 60 35.56 -31.13 6.00
C SER A 60 34.21 -30.40 5.99
N ASP A 61 33.87 -29.65 7.04
CA ASP A 61 32.60 -28.95 7.13
C ASP A 61 32.66 -27.65 6.31
N PRO A 62 31.73 -27.39 5.37
CA PRO A 62 31.69 -26.11 4.66
C PRO A 62 31.37 -24.90 5.56
N LEU A 63 30.64 -25.09 6.67
CA LEU A 63 30.15 -23.98 7.51
C LEU A 63 31.26 -23.26 8.26
N VAL A 64 32.32 -23.97 8.66
CA VAL A 64 33.48 -23.31 9.31
C VAL A 64 34.24 -22.39 8.35
N TYR A 65 34.27 -22.72 7.05
CA TYR A 65 34.85 -21.84 6.03
C TYR A 65 33.92 -20.68 5.71
N LEU A 66 32.60 -20.92 5.65
CA LEU A 66 31.61 -19.87 5.46
C LEU A 66 31.65 -18.84 6.59
N ALA A 67 31.78 -19.28 7.85
CA ALA A 67 31.89 -18.40 9.01
C ALA A 67 33.16 -17.53 8.92
N ALA A 68 34.32 -18.15 8.65
CA ALA A 68 35.58 -17.43 8.44
C ALA A 68 35.46 -16.40 7.30
N ALA A 69 34.85 -16.80 6.18
CA ALA A 69 34.70 -15.95 5.01
C ALA A 69 33.77 -14.76 5.26
N ASN A 70 32.68 -14.96 6.01
CA ASN A 70 31.78 -13.90 6.41
C ASN A 70 32.44 -12.92 7.39
N LEU A 71 33.31 -13.41 8.27
CA LEU A 71 34.06 -12.56 9.19
C LEU A 71 35.06 -11.67 8.44
N GLU A 72 35.85 -12.25 7.53
CA GLU A 72 36.75 -11.50 6.65
C GLU A 72 35.98 -10.45 5.82
N LYS A 73 34.80 -10.80 5.28
CA LYS A 73 33.93 -9.87 4.53
C LYS A 73 33.41 -8.70 5.37
N ARG A 74 33.15 -8.91 6.67
CA ARG A 74 32.64 -7.89 7.60
C ARG A 74 33.69 -6.89 8.07
N THR A 75 34.98 -7.16 7.84
CA THR A 75 36.07 -6.19 8.12
C THR A 75 35.94 -4.89 7.33
N LEU A 76 35.22 -4.92 6.21
CA LEU A 76 35.13 -3.82 5.24
C LEU A 76 36.50 -3.34 4.71
N ASP A 77 37.56 -4.13 4.92
CA ASP A 77 38.89 -3.88 4.40
C ASP A 77 39.00 -4.50 2.99
N PRO A 78 39.18 -3.69 1.93
CA PRO A 78 39.30 -4.19 0.57
C PRO A 78 40.44 -5.21 0.39
N SER A 79 41.51 -5.12 1.21
CA SER A 79 42.65 -6.03 1.13
C SER A 79 42.32 -7.46 1.60
N ARG A 80 41.24 -7.62 2.38
CA ARG A 80 40.76 -8.91 2.92
C ARG A 80 39.76 -9.62 2.01
N LEU A 81 39.18 -8.90 1.04
CA LEU A 81 38.18 -9.47 0.12
C LEU A 81 38.68 -10.66 -0.69
N PRO A 82 39.94 -10.70 -1.19
CA PRO A 82 40.46 -11.90 -1.86
C PRO A 82 40.47 -13.15 -0.97
N GLU A 83 40.81 -12.99 0.32
CA GLU A 83 40.80 -14.09 1.28
C GLU A 83 39.37 -14.54 1.60
N ALA A 84 38.44 -13.59 1.75
CA ALA A 84 37.02 -13.91 1.90
C ALA A 84 36.49 -14.71 0.70
N VAL A 85 36.84 -14.34 -0.53
CA VAL A 85 36.46 -15.10 -1.74
C VAL A 85 37.07 -16.50 -1.70
N ARG A 86 38.37 -16.63 -1.40
CA ARG A 86 39.05 -17.92 -1.30
C ARG A 86 38.36 -18.85 -0.29
N LEU A 87 37.97 -18.34 0.88
CA LEU A 87 37.26 -19.11 1.91
C LEU A 87 35.84 -19.51 1.46
N HIS A 88 35.10 -18.65 0.76
CA HIS A 88 33.81 -19.03 0.16
C HIS A 88 33.98 -20.13 -0.90
N GLU A 89 35.03 -20.07 -1.71
CA GLU A 89 35.34 -21.14 -2.67
C GLU A 89 35.64 -22.47 -1.94
N GLU A 90 36.34 -22.43 -0.80
CA GLU A 90 36.61 -23.63 0.01
C GLU A 90 35.30 -24.22 0.56
N ALA A 91 34.38 -23.38 1.02
CA ALA A 91 33.05 -23.81 1.46
C ALA A 91 32.29 -24.51 0.31
N VAL A 92 32.27 -23.88 -0.88
CA VAL A 92 31.62 -24.45 -2.08
C VAL A 92 32.27 -25.77 -2.52
N ARG A 93 33.60 -25.89 -2.46
CA ARG A 93 34.29 -27.16 -2.79
C ARG A 93 33.87 -28.32 -1.89
N ARG A 94 33.58 -28.05 -0.62
CA ARG A 94 33.15 -29.06 0.37
C ARG A 94 31.68 -29.44 0.23
N SER A 95 30.84 -28.51 -0.20
CA SER A 95 29.42 -28.76 -0.44
C SER A 95 28.97 -28.11 -1.76
N PRO A 96 29.31 -28.70 -2.92
CA PRO A 96 29.08 -28.11 -4.23
C PRO A 96 27.60 -28.07 -4.65
N ASN A 97 26.73 -28.73 -3.90
CA ASN A 97 25.28 -28.79 -4.16
C ASN A 97 24.47 -27.92 -3.19
N ASP A 98 25.11 -27.15 -2.30
CA ASP A 98 24.42 -26.18 -1.44
C ASP A 98 24.35 -24.82 -2.13
N TYR A 99 23.16 -24.46 -2.62
CA TYR A 99 22.93 -23.19 -3.32
C TYR A 99 23.26 -21.97 -2.46
N ARG A 100 23.18 -22.07 -1.13
CA ARG A 100 23.43 -20.95 -0.20
C ARG A 100 24.90 -20.56 -0.21
N LEU A 101 25.79 -21.54 -0.38
CA LEU A 101 27.23 -21.28 -0.47
C LEU A 101 27.60 -20.62 -1.79
N TRP A 102 26.96 -21.06 -2.89
CA TRP A 102 27.11 -20.41 -4.19
C TRP A 102 26.57 -18.98 -4.20
N LEU A 103 25.45 -18.73 -3.51
CA LEU A 103 24.89 -17.39 -3.31
C LEU A 103 25.89 -16.48 -2.60
N GLU A 104 26.45 -16.93 -1.46
CA GLU A 104 27.41 -16.14 -0.69
C GLU A 104 28.74 -15.94 -1.44
N LEU A 105 29.22 -16.95 -2.18
CA LEU A 105 30.37 -16.79 -3.07
C LEU A 105 30.12 -15.72 -4.15
N GLY A 106 28.92 -15.70 -4.73
CA GLY A 106 28.52 -14.68 -5.71
C GLY A 106 28.58 -13.27 -5.14
N ARG A 107 28.01 -13.08 -3.94
CA ARG A 107 28.06 -11.81 -3.21
C ARG A 107 29.48 -11.38 -2.84
N ALA A 108 30.30 -12.32 -2.38
CA ALA A 108 31.69 -12.05 -2.01
C ALA A 108 32.54 -11.62 -3.22
N ARG A 109 32.38 -12.31 -4.36
CA ARG A 109 33.06 -11.94 -5.61
C ARG A 109 32.64 -10.59 -6.14
N GLU A 110 31.34 -10.27 -6.07
CA GLU A 110 30.84 -8.95 -6.41
C GLU A 110 31.49 -7.86 -5.54
N GLN A 111 31.53 -8.05 -4.23
CA GLN A 111 32.15 -7.09 -3.31
C GLN A 111 33.65 -6.92 -3.59
N ALA A 112 34.32 -7.99 -4.02
CA ALA A 112 35.73 -7.98 -4.44
C ALA A 112 35.96 -7.38 -5.84
N GLY A 113 34.92 -6.95 -6.56
CA GLY A 113 35.00 -6.41 -7.92
C GLY A 113 35.06 -7.46 -9.04
N ASP A 114 35.00 -8.76 -8.72
CA ASP A 114 34.89 -9.85 -9.71
C ASP A 114 33.42 -10.07 -10.08
N THR A 115 32.85 -9.11 -10.81
CA THR A 115 31.46 -9.16 -11.28
C THR A 115 31.17 -10.42 -12.11
N GLY A 116 32.10 -10.82 -12.99
CA GLY A 116 31.92 -11.97 -13.89
C GLY A 116 31.93 -13.30 -13.13
N GLY A 117 32.83 -13.46 -12.15
CA GLY A 117 32.83 -14.62 -11.27
C GLY A 117 31.64 -14.63 -10.30
N GLY A 118 31.18 -13.45 -9.87
CA GLY A 118 29.97 -13.28 -9.07
C GLY A 118 28.71 -13.76 -9.79
N GLU A 119 28.52 -13.32 -11.03
CA GLU A 119 27.40 -13.76 -11.88
C GLU A 119 27.40 -15.29 -12.07
N LYS A 120 28.56 -15.90 -12.37
CA LYS A 120 28.67 -17.35 -12.54
C LYS A 120 28.23 -18.12 -11.28
N ALA A 121 28.64 -17.64 -10.11
CA ALA A 121 28.28 -18.26 -8.83
C ALA A 121 26.77 -18.10 -8.53
N LEU A 122 26.19 -16.92 -8.79
CA LEU A 122 24.75 -16.70 -8.61
C LEU A 122 23.90 -17.54 -9.58
N ARG A 123 24.33 -17.68 -10.85
CA ARG A 123 23.66 -18.58 -11.81
C ARG A 123 23.70 -20.04 -11.34
N ARG A 124 24.83 -20.49 -10.77
CA ARG A 124 24.91 -21.83 -10.17
C ARG A 124 23.99 -22.00 -8.97
N ALA A 125 23.84 -20.98 -8.13
CA ALA A 125 22.85 -21.00 -7.05
C ALA A 125 21.41 -21.10 -7.56
N ILE A 126 21.08 -20.41 -8.67
CA ILE A 126 19.77 -20.51 -9.33
C ILE A 126 19.53 -21.91 -9.90
N GLU A 127 20.53 -22.54 -10.52
CA GLU A 127 20.42 -23.91 -11.02
C GLU A 127 20.10 -24.94 -9.91
N LEU A 128 20.73 -24.78 -8.75
CA LEU A 128 20.54 -25.67 -7.60
C LEU A 128 19.22 -25.44 -6.87
N ALA A 129 18.70 -24.21 -6.86
CA ALA A 129 17.47 -23.84 -6.18
C ALA A 129 16.59 -22.90 -7.03
N PRO A 130 16.00 -23.39 -8.14
CA PRO A 130 15.31 -22.54 -9.12
C PRO A 130 14.05 -21.86 -8.60
N ALA A 131 13.44 -22.41 -7.54
CA ALA A 131 12.26 -21.87 -6.88
C ALA A 131 12.59 -20.85 -5.77
N TYR A 132 13.87 -20.66 -5.42
CA TYR A 132 14.26 -19.74 -4.36
C TYR A 132 14.55 -18.35 -4.91
N THR A 133 13.91 -17.33 -4.33
CA THR A 133 13.94 -15.95 -4.82
C THR A 133 15.30 -15.27 -4.70
N TYR A 134 16.03 -15.50 -3.61
CA TYR A 134 17.22 -14.71 -3.27
C TYR A 134 18.33 -14.75 -4.34
N PRO A 135 18.75 -15.90 -4.88
CA PRO A 135 19.74 -15.95 -5.95
C PRO A 135 19.39 -15.08 -7.16
N ARG A 136 18.12 -15.07 -7.58
CA ARG A 136 17.65 -14.21 -8.68
C ARG A 136 17.65 -12.74 -8.30
N TRP A 137 17.22 -12.42 -7.08
CA TRP A 137 17.26 -11.06 -6.55
C TRP A 137 18.69 -10.49 -6.56
N TYR A 138 19.67 -11.25 -6.05
CA TYR A 138 21.07 -10.82 -6.05
C TYR A 138 21.64 -10.73 -7.47
N LEU A 139 21.30 -11.66 -8.35
CA LEU A 139 21.75 -11.61 -9.74
C LEU A 139 21.19 -10.37 -10.46
N GLY A 140 19.90 -10.08 -10.30
CA GLY A 140 19.29 -8.87 -10.86
C GLY A 140 19.97 -7.59 -10.38
N ASN A 141 20.24 -7.48 -9.08
CA ASN A 141 20.94 -6.32 -8.52
C ASN A 141 22.39 -6.18 -9.01
N LEU A 142 23.12 -7.29 -9.14
CA LEU A 142 24.48 -7.30 -9.73
C LEU A 142 24.44 -6.82 -11.18
N LEU A 143 23.48 -7.29 -11.97
CA LEU A 143 23.29 -6.89 -13.36
C LEU A 143 22.94 -5.40 -13.49
N LEU A 144 22.12 -4.85 -12.59
CA LEU A 144 21.85 -3.41 -12.52
C LEU A 144 23.12 -2.60 -12.29
N ARG A 145 23.94 -2.97 -11.29
CA ARG A 145 25.22 -2.31 -11.02
C ARG A 145 26.21 -2.43 -12.19
N SER A 146 26.04 -3.45 -13.02
CA SER A 146 26.86 -3.70 -14.21
C SER A 146 26.32 -3.01 -15.47
N GLY A 147 25.25 -2.21 -15.38
CA GLY A 147 24.62 -1.54 -16.52
C GLY A 147 23.80 -2.45 -17.45
N ARG A 148 23.58 -3.72 -17.08
CA ARG A 148 22.82 -4.70 -17.86
C ARG A 148 21.34 -4.69 -17.45
N THR A 149 20.68 -3.57 -17.70
CA THR A 149 19.34 -3.28 -17.17
C THR A 149 18.27 -4.28 -17.64
N GLU A 150 18.26 -4.67 -18.93
CA GLU A 150 17.25 -5.62 -19.44
C GLU A 150 17.37 -7.00 -18.79
N ASP A 151 18.59 -7.55 -18.73
CA ASP A 151 18.87 -8.83 -18.07
C ASP A 151 18.52 -8.78 -16.57
N ALA A 152 18.81 -7.65 -15.93
CA ALA A 152 18.50 -7.45 -14.54
C ALA A 152 17.00 -7.55 -14.25
N PHE A 153 16.18 -6.81 -15.00
CA PHE A 153 14.73 -6.85 -14.81
C PHE A 153 14.13 -8.21 -15.20
N ALA A 154 14.74 -8.97 -16.10
CA ALA A 154 14.35 -10.35 -16.35
C ALA A 154 14.49 -11.23 -15.10
N GLU A 155 15.59 -11.12 -14.35
CA GLU A 155 15.79 -11.89 -13.11
C GLU A 155 14.98 -11.33 -11.93
N LEU A 156 14.86 -10.01 -11.81
CA LEU A 156 14.07 -9.35 -10.76
C LEU A 156 12.58 -9.68 -10.86
N ARG A 157 12.02 -9.74 -12.08
CA ARG A 157 10.63 -10.19 -12.30
C ARG A 157 10.39 -11.59 -11.73
N ARG A 158 11.26 -12.53 -12.10
CA ARG A 158 11.18 -13.92 -11.63
C ARG A 158 11.41 -14.03 -10.12
N ALA A 159 12.25 -13.17 -9.56
CA ALA A 159 12.42 -13.06 -8.12
C ALA A 159 11.11 -12.65 -7.42
N ALA A 160 10.41 -11.65 -7.96
CA ALA A 160 9.16 -11.12 -7.41
C ALA A 160 7.94 -12.06 -7.56
N GLU A 161 7.99 -13.04 -8.48
CA GLU A 161 6.94 -14.06 -8.63
C GLU A 161 6.86 -15.02 -7.43
N GLY A 162 8.01 -15.41 -6.85
CA GLY A 162 8.09 -16.44 -5.81
C GLY A 162 7.79 -15.98 -4.37
N ASN A 163 7.81 -14.67 -4.09
CA ASN A 163 7.50 -14.13 -2.76
C ASN A 163 6.89 -12.70 -2.87
N PRO A 164 5.55 -12.60 -3.04
CA PRO A 164 4.95 -11.48 -3.78
C PRO A 164 5.04 -10.06 -3.18
N PRO A 165 4.83 -9.77 -1.89
CA PRO A 165 4.65 -8.37 -1.49
C PRO A 165 5.98 -7.59 -1.35
N ALA A 166 6.95 -8.15 -0.63
CA ALA A 166 8.17 -7.43 -0.28
C ALA A 166 9.10 -7.19 -1.49
N PHE A 167 9.31 -8.20 -2.33
CA PHE A 167 10.20 -8.06 -3.49
C PHE A 167 9.55 -7.26 -4.61
N ARG A 168 8.24 -7.39 -4.85
CA ARG A 168 7.59 -6.64 -5.94
C ARG A 168 7.65 -5.14 -5.72
N GLY A 169 7.39 -4.68 -4.49
CA GLY A 169 7.57 -3.27 -4.13
C GLY A 169 9.00 -2.78 -4.41
N GLN A 170 10.02 -3.54 -3.99
CA GLN A 170 11.42 -3.19 -4.26
C GLN A 170 11.77 -3.18 -5.75
N VAL A 171 11.18 -4.06 -6.56
CA VAL A 171 11.35 -4.06 -8.01
C VAL A 171 10.71 -2.82 -8.64
N PHE A 172 9.53 -2.40 -8.16
CA PHE A 172 8.89 -1.16 -8.60
C PHE A 172 9.71 0.07 -8.21
N ASP A 173 10.25 0.12 -6.99
CA ASP A 173 11.14 1.19 -6.54
C ASP A 173 12.41 1.26 -7.40
N ALA A 174 13.02 0.11 -7.71
CA ALA A 174 14.18 0.05 -8.59
C ALA A 174 13.82 0.56 -9.99
N ALA A 175 12.72 0.11 -10.57
CA ALA A 175 12.25 0.54 -11.89
C ALA A 175 11.95 2.05 -11.92
N TRP A 176 11.28 2.55 -10.90
CA TRP A 176 10.92 3.97 -10.76
C TRP A 176 12.15 4.88 -10.81
N ASN A 177 13.23 4.47 -10.14
CA ASN A 177 14.47 5.24 -10.11
C ASN A 177 15.32 5.04 -11.38
N ILE A 178 15.42 3.82 -11.90
CA ILE A 178 16.28 3.51 -13.06
C ILE A 178 15.74 4.08 -14.35
N PHE A 179 14.42 4.06 -14.53
CA PHE A 179 13.76 4.51 -15.76
C PHE A 179 13.25 5.95 -15.66
N ASP A 180 13.76 6.74 -14.72
CA ASP A 180 13.39 8.15 -14.52
C ASP A 180 11.86 8.36 -14.51
N LYS A 181 11.13 7.48 -13.82
CA LYS A 181 9.67 7.53 -13.64
C LYS A 181 8.86 7.43 -14.95
N ASP A 182 9.47 6.92 -16.03
CA ASP A 182 8.80 6.64 -17.30
C ASP A 182 7.91 5.39 -17.18
N VAL A 183 6.63 5.62 -16.93
CA VAL A 183 5.65 4.57 -16.64
C VAL A 183 5.56 3.50 -17.76
N PRO A 184 5.49 3.84 -19.06
CA PRO A 184 5.48 2.84 -20.12
C PRO A 184 6.72 1.93 -20.15
N THR A 185 7.90 2.44 -19.79
CA THR A 185 9.11 1.62 -19.69
C THR A 185 9.12 0.77 -18.42
N ILE A 186 8.66 1.33 -17.29
CA ILE A 186 8.49 0.58 -16.04
C ILE A 186 7.54 -0.60 -16.25
N GLU A 187 6.40 -0.40 -16.89
CA GLU A 187 5.41 -1.44 -17.20
C GLU A 187 6.04 -2.63 -17.94
N ARG A 188 6.79 -2.35 -19.02
CA ARG A 188 7.48 -3.38 -19.81
C ARG A 188 8.56 -4.11 -18.98
N ALA A 189 9.29 -3.37 -18.14
CA ALA A 189 10.39 -3.90 -17.34
C ALA A 189 9.90 -4.81 -16.20
N VAL A 190 8.82 -4.43 -15.50
CA VAL A 190 8.32 -5.16 -14.32
C VAL A 190 7.32 -6.27 -14.66
N GLY A 191 6.80 -6.27 -15.89
CA GLY A 191 6.00 -7.36 -16.46
C GLY A 191 4.52 -7.02 -16.61
N GLU A 192 3.85 -7.77 -17.49
CA GLU A 192 2.49 -7.44 -17.98
C GLU A 192 1.39 -8.30 -17.33
N GLY A 193 1.73 -9.18 -16.39
CA GLY A 193 0.77 -10.03 -15.69
C GLY A 193 -0.30 -9.22 -14.94
N ALA A 194 -1.53 -9.74 -14.86
CA ALA A 194 -2.66 -9.07 -14.22
C ALA A 194 -2.35 -8.56 -12.81
N SER A 195 -1.80 -9.44 -11.98
CA SER A 195 -1.41 -9.10 -10.60
C SER A 195 -0.29 -8.06 -10.53
N VAL A 196 0.63 -8.08 -11.49
CA VAL A 196 1.69 -7.06 -11.60
C VAL A 196 1.09 -5.71 -11.97
N ARG A 197 0.21 -5.67 -12.98
CA ARG A 197 -0.50 -4.45 -13.40
C ARG A 197 -1.35 -3.86 -12.27
N ALA A 198 -2.07 -4.69 -11.52
CA ALA A 198 -2.88 -4.25 -10.37
C ALA A 198 -2.00 -3.64 -9.25
N GLN A 199 -0.90 -4.32 -8.88
CA GLN A 199 0.00 -3.83 -7.84
C GLN A 199 0.81 -2.61 -8.30
N LEU A 200 1.17 -2.53 -9.60
CA LEU A 200 1.80 -1.36 -10.17
C LEU A 200 0.84 -0.17 -10.18
N ALA A 201 -0.45 -0.38 -10.45
CA ALA A 201 -1.45 0.68 -10.32
C ALA A 201 -1.50 1.24 -8.89
N ALA A 202 -1.53 0.36 -7.87
CA ALA A 202 -1.46 0.76 -6.47
C ALA A 202 -0.18 1.56 -6.15
N PHE A 203 0.97 1.10 -6.66
CA PHE A 203 2.24 1.81 -6.53
C PHE A 203 2.19 3.21 -7.17
N LEU A 204 1.66 3.34 -8.38
CA LEU A 204 1.57 4.60 -9.11
C LEU A 204 0.63 5.61 -8.43
N ALA A 205 -0.50 5.15 -7.88
CA ALA A 205 -1.38 6.00 -7.08
C ALA A 205 -0.66 6.57 -5.85
N ALA A 206 0.20 5.78 -5.21
CA ALA A 206 1.04 6.24 -4.11
C ALA A 206 2.13 7.26 -4.52
N HIS A 207 2.41 7.39 -5.83
CA HIS A 207 3.40 8.29 -6.40
C HIS A 207 2.77 9.44 -7.21
N GLU A 208 1.51 9.80 -6.89
CA GLU A 208 0.78 10.90 -7.53
C GLU A 208 0.51 10.70 -9.04
N ARG A 209 0.59 9.46 -9.52
CA ARG A 209 0.30 9.06 -10.91
C ARG A 209 -1.07 8.40 -11.02
N ALA A 210 -2.12 9.10 -10.58
CA ALA A 210 -3.48 8.56 -10.56
C ALA A 210 -4.02 8.18 -11.95
N ASP A 211 -3.75 8.99 -12.97
CA ASP A 211 -4.22 8.69 -14.32
C ASP A 211 -3.64 7.39 -14.86
N ASP A 212 -2.34 7.15 -14.62
CA ASP A 212 -1.68 5.89 -14.98
C ASP A 212 -2.18 4.72 -14.15
N ALA A 213 -2.39 4.91 -12.84
CA ALA A 213 -2.97 3.90 -11.97
C ALA A 213 -4.35 3.46 -12.46
N VAL A 214 -5.22 4.41 -12.78
CA VAL A 214 -6.57 4.14 -13.30
C VAL A 214 -6.50 3.49 -14.69
N ARG A 215 -5.59 3.95 -15.57
CA ARG A 215 -5.38 3.33 -16.88
C ARG A 215 -4.97 1.86 -16.74
N LEU A 216 -4.02 1.55 -15.87
CA LEU A 216 -3.56 0.19 -15.62
C LEU A 216 -4.67 -0.68 -15.04
N TRP A 217 -5.43 -0.19 -14.05
CA TRP A 217 -6.56 -0.92 -13.50
C TRP A 217 -7.63 -1.21 -14.56
N LYS A 218 -7.96 -0.21 -15.40
CA LYS A 218 -8.92 -0.37 -16.49
C LYS A 218 -8.46 -1.37 -17.56
N SER A 219 -7.16 -1.59 -17.72
CA SER A 219 -6.60 -2.59 -18.64
C SER A 219 -6.85 -4.04 -18.20
N LEU A 220 -7.26 -4.26 -16.95
CA LEU A 220 -7.64 -5.57 -16.45
C LEU A 220 -9.04 -5.95 -16.96
N SER A 221 -9.22 -7.21 -17.35
CA SER A 221 -10.52 -7.81 -17.60
C SER A 221 -11.35 -7.90 -16.31
N ASN A 222 -12.67 -8.06 -16.44
CA ASN A 222 -13.55 -8.20 -15.28
C ASN A 222 -13.15 -9.38 -14.38
N SER A 223 -12.73 -10.51 -14.95
CA SER A 223 -12.28 -11.66 -14.16
C SER A 223 -10.99 -11.37 -13.39
N GLU A 224 -10.03 -10.66 -14.00
CA GLU A 224 -8.79 -10.25 -13.35
C GLU A 224 -9.07 -9.25 -12.21
N LYS A 225 -9.97 -8.28 -12.43
CA LYS A 225 -10.40 -7.32 -11.39
C LYS A 225 -11.02 -8.02 -10.18
N GLN A 226 -11.82 -9.05 -10.40
CA GLN A 226 -12.42 -9.83 -9.30
C GLN A 226 -11.37 -10.65 -8.54
N GLN A 227 -10.37 -11.20 -9.22
CA GLN A 227 -9.25 -11.88 -8.56
C GLN A 227 -8.37 -10.91 -7.75
N GLU A 228 -8.18 -9.70 -8.26
CA GLU A 228 -7.39 -8.63 -7.66
C GLU A 228 -8.24 -7.67 -6.81
N ARG A 229 -9.45 -8.08 -6.39
CA ARG A 229 -10.41 -7.21 -5.69
C ARG A 229 -9.79 -6.49 -4.49
N LYS A 230 -9.05 -7.22 -3.66
CA LYS A 230 -8.37 -6.66 -2.49
C LYS A 230 -7.37 -5.56 -2.88
N THR A 231 -6.54 -5.82 -3.89
CA THR A 231 -5.59 -4.83 -4.44
C THR A 231 -6.33 -3.59 -4.95
N GLY A 232 -7.48 -3.79 -5.58
CA GLY A 232 -8.36 -2.69 -6.03
C GLY A 232 -8.93 -1.87 -4.88
N GLU A 233 -9.40 -2.51 -3.80
CA GLU A 233 -9.91 -1.83 -2.61
C GLU A 233 -8.80 -1.02 -1.91
N ASP A 234 -7.58 -1.56 -1.82
CA ASP A 234 -6.41 -0.85 -1.30
C ASP A 234 -6.03 0.36 -2.17
N LEU A 235 -6.04 0.19 -3.51
CA LEU A 235 -5.84 1.28 -4.47
C LEU A 235 -6.92 2.37 -4.34
N LEU A 236 -8.19 1.97 -4.21
CA LEU A 236 -9.32 2.88 -4.03
C LEU A 236 -9.13 3.76 -2.80
N LYS A 237 -8.78 3.12 -1.68
CA LYS A 237 -8.49 3.83 -0.43
C LYS A 237 -7.32 4.80 -0.59
N ALA A 238 -6.23 4.36 -1.22
CA ALA A 238 -5.05 5.21 -1.44
C ALA A 238 -5.36 6.46 -2.28
N LEU A 239 -6.13 6.32 -3.37
CA LEU A 239 -6.58 7.44 -4.20
C LEU A 239 -7.48 8.40 -3.41
N PHE A 240 -8.41 7.85 -2.61
CA PHE A 240 -9.33 8.64 -1.80
C PHE A 240 -8.61 9.47 -0.73
N GLU A 241 -7.66 8.87 0.00
CA GLU A 241 -6.86 9.54 1.03
C GLU A 241 -5.99 10.67 0.45
N ARG A 242 -5.55 10.52 -0.80
CA ARG A 242 -4.79 11.53 -1.56
C ARG A 242 -5.68 12.57 -2.24
N LYS A 243 -7.00 12.54 -1.99
CA LYS A 243 -7.99 13.48 -2.53
C LYS A 243 -8.14 13.42 -4.06
N GLN A 244 -7.75 12.30 -4.68
CA GLN A 244 -7.91 12.05 -6.12
C GLN A 244 -9.28 11.40 -6.38
N TYR A 245 -10.34 12.15 -6.09
CA TYR A 245 -11.70 11.62 -6.00
C TYR A 245 -12.27 11.18 -7.34
N LEU A 246 -11.88 11.81 -8.45
CA LEU A 246 -12.34 11.41 -9.78
C LEU A 246 -11.78 10.04 -10.15
N ALA A 247 -10.49 9.81 -9.87
CA ALA A 247 -9.82 8.54 -10.06
C ALA A 247 -10.40 7.44 -9.14
N ALA A 248 -10.56 7.75 -7.85
CA ALA A 248 -11.14 6.85 -6.86
C ALA A 248 -12.58 6.44 -7.25
N ARG A 249 -13.43 7.37 -7.69
CA ARG A 249 -14.81 7.07 -8.10
C ARG A 249 -14.85 6.11 -9.30
N ALA A 250 -13.99 6.33 -10.30
CA ALA A 250 -13.91 5.45 -11.47
C ALA A 250 -13.59 4.00 -11.07
N LEU A 251 -12.79 3.82 -10.02
CA LEU A 251 -12.40 2.53 -9.47
C LEU A 251 -13.50 1.89 -8.61
N ALA A 252 -14.18 2.68 -7.78
CA ALA A 252 -15.27 2.20 -6.93
C ALA A 252 -16.38 1.52 -7.73
N ARG A 253 -16.72 2.08 -8.89
CA ARG A 253 -17.68 1.49 -9.84
C ARG A 253 -17.23 0.12 -10.35
N ASP A 254 -15.95 0.00 -10.72
CA ASP A 254 -15.39 -1.26 -11.22
C ASP A 254 -15.34 -2.37 -10.14
N LEU A 255 -15.32 -1.98 -8.87
CA LEU A 255 -15.30 -2.87 -7.71
C LEU A 255 -16.69 -3.12 -7.10
N GLU A 256 -17.74 -2.53 -7.67
CA GLU A 256 -19.11 -2.58 -7.14
C GLU A 256 -19.18 -2.11 -5.68
N VAL A 257 -18.34 -1.13 -5.32
CA VAL A 257 -18.36 -0.48 -4.01
C VAL A 257 -19.29 0.73 -4.07
N GLU A 258 -20.04 0.97 -2.99
CA GLU A 258 -20.94 2.12 -2.86
C GLU A 258 -20.22 3.42 -3.26
N SER A 259 -20.74 4.07 -4.29
CA SER A 259 -20.23 5.32 -4.85
C SER A 259 -21.31 6.00 -5.67
N ALA A 260 -21.09 7.28 -6.00
CA ALA A 260 -21.96 8.02 -6.91
C ALA A 260 -21.81 7.50 -8.35
N GLU A 261 -22.94 7.32 -9.05
CA GLU A 261 -22.98 6.82 -10.43
C GLU A 261 -22.25 7.78 -11.40
N GLU A 262 -22.48 9.08 -11.23
CA GLU A 262 -21.86 10.13 -12.01
C GLU A 262 -21.09 11.14 -11.15
N VAL A 263 -20.23 11.94 -11.81
CA VAL A 263 -19.55 13.06 -11.16
C VAL A 263 -20.60 14.12 -10.81
N GLY A 264 -20.55 14.64 -9.59
CA GLY A 264 -21.53 15.60 -9.10
C GLY A 264 -22.85 14.97 -8.64
N GLN A 265 -22.86 13.70 -8.24
CA GLN A 265 -24.02 13.07 -7.59
C GLN A 265 -23.67 12.60 -6.18
N PHE A 266 -24.70 12.49 -5.33
CA PHE A 266 -24.58 11.93 -3.99
C PHE A 266 -24.73 10.41 -4.03
N ALA A 267 -23.96 9.72 -3.19
CA ALA A 267 -24.26 8.33 -2.87
C ALA A 267 -25.41 8.29 -1.85
N ASN A 268 -26.45 7.50 -2.12
CA ASN A 268 -27.63 7.39 -1.25
C ASN A 268 -28.28 8.77 -0.95
N SER A 269 -28.60 9.53 -2.00
CA SER A 269 -29.09 10.92 -1.93
C SER A 269 -30.32 11.14 -1.06
N GLY A 270 -31.29 10.22 -1.11
CA GLY A 270 -32.52 10.23 -0.31
C GLY A 270 -32.53 9.24 0.86
N PHE A 271 -31.38 8.67 1.22
CA PHE A 271 -31.28 7.73 2.36
C PHE A 271 -32.16 6.46 2.26
N GLU A 272 -32.50 6.05 1.05
CA GLU A 272 -33.26 4.83 0.77
C GLU A 272 -32.50 3.55 1.15
N ASN A 273 -31.17 3.63 1.22
CA ASN A 273 -30.30 2.55 1.69
C ASN A 273 -29.83 2.78 3.14
N SER A 274 -29.47 1.69 3.82
CA SER A 274 -28.87 1.78 5.16
C SER A 274 -27.52 2.51 5.10
N ILE A 275 -27.23 3.28 6.15
CA ILE A 275 -25.95 3.99 6.28
C ILE A 275 -24.92 3.05 6.89
N SER A 276 -23.76 3.00 6.25
CA SER A 276 -22.62 2.20 6.69
C SER A 276 -21.98 2.79 7.95
N ALA A 277 -21.31 1.95 8.76
CA ALA A 277 -20.55 2.44 9.92
C ALA A 277 -19.51 3.51 9.48
N PRO A 278 -19.18 4.48 10.35
CA PRO A 278 -18.17 5.49 10.02
C PRO A 278 -16.86 4.84 9.56
N GLY A 279 -16.36 5.28 8.40
CA GLY A 279 -15.15 4.76 7.77
C GLY A 279 -15.31 3.46 6.96
N ALA A 280 -16.49 2.83 6.95
CA ALA A 280 -16.74 1.62 6.15
C ALA A 280 -17.07 1.93 4.68
N SER A 281 -17.72 3.08 4.41
CA SER A 281 -17.94 3.59 3.06
C SER A 281 -17.04 4.80 2.83
N LEU A 282 -16.41 4.90 1.66
CA LEU A 282 -15.55 6.03 1.31
C LEU A 282 -16.38 7.22 0.77
N PHE A 283 -17.31 6.94 -0.14
CA PHE A 283 -18.17 7.94 -0.77
C PHE A 283 -19.56 8.06 -0.15
N GLY A 284 -19.98 7.11 0.68
CA GLY A 284 -21.26 7.15 1.39
C GLY A 284 -21.29 8.17 2.54
N TRP A 285 -22.49 8.41 3.06
CA TRP A 285 -22.70 9.31 4.19
C TRP A 285 -21.94 8.85 5.44
N GLN A 286 -21.09 9.73 5.97
CA GLN A 286 -20.46 9.58 7.27
C GLN A 286 -21.33 10.23 8.32
N VAL A 287 -21.94 9.41 9.17
CA VAL A 287 -22.77 9.87 10.29
C VAL A 287 -21.95 9.78 11.57
N ASN A 288 -21.44 10.91 12.03
CA ASN A 288 -20.56 10.97 13.17
C ASN A 288 -21.37 10.90 14.47
N GLY A 289 -21.20 9.79 15.20
CA GLY A 289 -21.78 9.63 16.54
C GLY A 289 -21.15 10.61 17.52
N VAL A 290 -21.85 11.69 17.84
CA VAL A 290 -21.47 12.63 18.90
C VAL A 290 -22.36 12.44 20.12
N ALA A 291 -21.80 12.64 21.31
CA ALA A 291 -22.51 12.44 22.58
C ALA A 291 -23.84 13.21 22.58
N GLN A 292 -24.89 12.59 23.11
CA GLN A 292 -26.25 13.17 23.19
C GLN A 292 -26.89 13.46 21.83
N THR A 293 -26.45 12.77 20.78
CA THR A 293 -27.11 12.76 19.48
C THR A 293 -27.35 11.33 19.04
N GLU A 294 -28.46 11.12 18.32
CA GLU A 294 -28.80 9.83 17.73
C GLU A 294 -29.19 10.06 16.28
N ALA A 295 -28.58 9.32 15.37
CA ALA A 295 -28.85 9.43 13.95
C ALA A 295 -29.24 8.06 13.41
N ALA A 296 -30.36 8.00 12.71
CA ALA A 296 -30.92 6.76 12.19
C ALA A 296 -31.74 7.04 10.94
N ILE A 297 -31.88 6.02 10.10
CA ILE A 297 -32.84 6.07 9.00
C ILE A 297 -34.26 5.94 9.53
N ASP A 298 -35.14 6.84 9.12
CA ASP A 298 -36.54 6.88 9.50
C ASP A 298 -37.43 6.58 8.29
N SER A 299 -38.35 5.63 8.42
CA SER A 299 -39.30 5.25 7.36
C SER A 299 -40.70 5.87 7.56
N GLY A 300 -40.92 6.61 8.64
CA GLY A 300 -42.20 7.23 8.96
C GLY A 300 -42.28 8.72 8.57
N MET A 301 -41.14 9.36 8.36
CA MET A 301 -41.05 10.76 7.97
C MET A 301 -40.04 10.89 6.84
N HIS A 302 -40.51 11.20 5.64
CA HIS A 302 -39.68 11.34 4.44
C HIS A 302 -40.32 12.39 3.51
N HIS A 303 -39.54 12.97 2.61
CA HIS A 303 -40.02 13.95 1.63
C HIS A 303 -40.39 13.24 0.32
N THR A 304 -39.46 12.47 -0.24
CA THR A 304 -39.75 11.53 -1.32
C THR A 304 -39.38 10.11 -0.90
N GLY A 305 -39.48 9.13 -1.81
CA GLY A 305 -39.13 7.74 -1.51
C GLY A 305 -39.93 7.15 -0.34
N ASN A 306 -39.26 6.36 0.50
CA ASN A 306 -39.84 5.73 1.69
C ASN A 306 -39.02 5.95 2.96
N ARG A 307 -37.87 6.64 2.88
CA ARG A 307 -36.93 6.78 3.98
C ARG A 307 -36.32 8.17 4.00
N SER A 308 -35.83 8.60 5.16
CA SER A 308 -35.00 9.80 5.28
C SER A 308 -34.01 9.66 6.44
N LEU A 309 -33.04 10.56 6.55
CA LEU A 309 -32.14 10.57 7.69
C LEU A 309 -32.70 11.41 8.83
N ARG A 310 -32.99 10.80 9.97
CA ARG A 310 -33.36 11.49 11.21
C ARG A 310 -32.15 11.68 12.11
N VAL A 311 -32.00 12.88 12.66
CA VAL A 311 -31.05 13.17 13.73
C VAL A 311 -31.74 13.82 14.92
N ILE A 312 -31.62 13.19 16.08
CA ILE A 312 -32.19 13.62 17.36
C ILE A 312 -31.09 14.26 18.20
N PHE A 313 -31.39 15.42 18.77
CA PHE A 313 -30.52 16.16 19.68
C PHE A 313 -31.10 16.18 21.09
N ASN A 314 -30.33 15.61 22.04
CA ASN A 314 -30.69 15.49 23.45
C ASN A 314 -29.79 16.38 24.33
N GLY A 315 -29.50 17.61 23.89
CA GLY A 315 -28.72 18.59 24.65
C GLY A 315 -27.24 18.65 24.32
N PHE A 316 -26.84 18.28 23.10
CA PHE A 316 -25.47 18.48 22.62
C PHE A 316 -25.09 19.97 22.74
N ALA A 317 -23.95 20.27 23.37
CA ALA A 317 -23.62 21.64 23.78
C ALA A 317 -22.31 22.19 23.19
N LYS A 318 -21.62 21.46 22.31
CA LYS A 318 -20.36 21.95 21.72
C LYS A 318 -20.61 22.82 20.47
N PRO A 319 -19.71 23.77 20.16
CA PRO A 319 -19.83 24.64 19.00
C PRO A 319 -19.48 23.94 17.68
N ALA A 320 -18.53 23.00 17.67
CA ALA A 320 -18.16 22.24 16.48
C ALA A 320 -19.22 21.17 16.15
N TYR A 321 -19.71 21.16 14.91
CA TYR A 321 -20.86 20.38 14.49
C TYR A 321 -20.66 19.89 13.05
N TYR A 322 -20.33 18.60 12.87
CA TYR A 322 -20.27 17.93 11.57
C TYR A 322 -20.89 16.53 11.72
N ASN A 323 -22.20 16.47 11.98
CA ASN A 323 -22.87 15.20 12.29
C ASN A 323 -23.11 14.34 11.04
N ILE A 324 -23.31 14.97 9.88
CA ILE A 324 -23.40 14.26 8.60
C ILE A 324 -22.38 14.89 7.65
N VAL A 325 -21.61 14.06 6.98
CA VAL A 325 -20.60 14.48 6.00
C VAL A 325 -20.65 13.51 4.84
N GLN A 326 -20.67 14.01 3.61
CA GLN A 326 -20.36 13.20 2.44
C GLN A 326 -19.32 13.92 1.59
N VAL A 327 -18.40 13.14 1.02
CA VAL A 327 -17.49 13.63 -0.03
C VAL A 327 -18.17 13.41 -1.37
N VAL A 328 -18.38 14.49 -2.11
CA VAL A 328 -18.98 14.44 -3.46
C VAL A 328 -17.90 14.80 -4.48
N PRO A 329 -17.55 13.91 -5.43
CA PRO A 329 -16.65 14.21 -6.52
C PRO A 329 -17.23 15.31 -7.42
N VAL A 330 -16.43 16.32 -7.76
CA VAL A 330 -16.83 17.44 -8.61
C VAL A 330 -15.71 17.79 -9.59
N GLU A 331 -16.05 18.55 -10.64
CA GLU A 331 -15.07 19.06 -11.59
C GLU A 331 -14.57 20.44 -11.14
N PRO A 332 -13.30 20.79 -11.43
CA PRO A 332 -12.80 22.14 -11.20
C PRO A 332 -13.48 23.16 -12.13
N HIS A 333 -13.40 24.44 -11.80
CA HIS A 333 -13.97 25.56 -12.60
C HIS A 333 -15.43 25.39 -13.00
N THR A 334 -16.22 24.74 -12.16
CA THR A 334 -17.61 24.41 -12.46
C THR A 334 -18.52 25.03 -11.41
N ARG A 335 -19.60 25.65 -11.88
CA ARG A 335 -20.65 26.19 -11.02
C ARG A 335 -21.67 25.10 -10.73
N TYR A 336 -22.03 24.96 -9.47
CA TYR A 336 -22.99 23.98 -9.01
C TYR A 336 -24.08 24.62 -8.16
N ARG A 337 -25.24 23.97 -8.15
CA ARG A 337 -26.34 24.23 -7.22
C ARG A 337 -26.62 22.97 -6.43
N LEU A 338 -26.38 23.02 -5.12
CA LEU A 338 -26.82 22.01 -4.18
C LEU A 338 -28.24 22.32 -3.75
N THR A 339 -29.12 21.32 -3.83
CA THR A 339 -30.45 21.33 -3.23
C THR A 339 -30.62 20.15 -2.28
N ALA A 340 -31.29 20.36 -1.17
CA ALA A 340 -31.71 19.28 -0.26
C ALA A 340 -32.99 19.71 0.48
N TYR A 341 -33.67 18.78 1.13
CA TYR A 341 -34.85 19.05 1.91
C TYR A 341 -34.59 18.79 3.39
N VAL A 342 -35.05 19.70 4.23
CA VAL A 342 -34.92 19.61 5.69
C VAL A 342 -36.27 19.80 6.37
N ARG A 343 -36.53 18.98 7.38
CA ARG A 343 -37.71 19.11 8.25
C ARG A 343 -37.25 19.21 9.69
N THR A 344 -37.92 20.02 10.51
CA THR A 344 -37.55 20.19 11.92
C THR A 344 -38.74 19.94 12.84
N GLN A 345 -38.46 19.35 14.00
CA GLN A 345 -39.45 19.21 15.06
C GLN A 345 -38.84 19.63 16.40
N ASP A 346 -39.52 20.56 17.06
CA ASP A 346 -39.17 21.06 18.39
C ASP A 346 -37.70 21.52 18.49
N LEU A 347 -37.15 22.00 17.37
CA LEU A 347 -35.75 22.39 17.24
C LEU A 347 -35.47 23.67 18.02
N LYS A 348 -34.59 23.58 19.02
CA LYS A 348 -34.11 24.71 19.82
C LYS A 348 -32.61 24.68 19.82
N SER A 349 -31.97 25.81 19.49
CA SER A 349 -30.52 25.85 19.33
C SER A 349 -29.96 27.22 19.68
N GLY A 350 -28.83 27.24 20.41
CA GLY A 350 -28.08 28.48 20.66
C GLY A 350 -27.39 29.03 19.40
N GLY A 351 -27.02 28.14 18.48
CA GLY A 351 -26.45 28.46 17.16
C GLY A 351 -27.21 27.70 16.08
N THR A 352 -27.78 28.42 15.12
CA THR A 352 -28.68 27.83 14.12
C THR A 352 -27.93 26.86 13.20
N PRO A 353 -28.43 25.62 13.01
CA PRO A 353 -27.84 24.68 12.09
C PRO A 353 -27.99 25.11 10.64
N LEU A 354 -27.06 24.70 9.79
CA LEU A 354 -27.02 24.97 8.35
C LEU A 354 -26.27 23.84 7.62
N ILE A 355 -26.35 23.83 6.30
CA ILE A 355 -25.45 23.03 5.45
C ILE A 355 -24.33 23.90 4.91
N GLU A 356 -23.13 23.35 4.93
CA GLU A 356 -21.90 23.95 4.44
C GLU A 356 -21.32 23.08 3.34
N VAL A 357 -20.93 23.73 2.24
CA VAL A 357 -20.12 23.14 1.18
C VAL A 357 -18.70 23.67 1.34
N ALA A 358 -17.74 22.78 1.53
CA ALA A 358 -16.32 23.13 1.68
C ALA A 358 -15.45 22.36 0.70
N ASN A 359 -14.38 22.99 0.22
CA ASN A 359 -13.40 22.34 -0.64
C ASN A 359 -12.62 21.28 0.16
N THR A 360 -12.50 20.07 -0.37
CA THR A 360 -11.74 19.00 0.30
C THR A 360 -10.24 19.28 0.36
N ALA A 361 -9.69 20.08 -0.56
CA ALA A 361 -8.26 20.34 -0.65
C ALA A 361 -7.74 21.16 0.55
N ASP A 362 -8.41 22.25 0.89
CA ASP A 362 -7.99 23.25 1.88
C ASP A 362 -9.04 23.48 3.01
N ASN A 363 -10.16 22.77 2.97
CA ASN A 363 -11.29 22.93 3.89
C ASN A 363 -11.96 24.32 3.87
N LYS A 364 -11.70 25.12 2.83
CA LYS A 364 -12.28 26.45 2.67
C LYS A 364 -13.75 26.33 2.27
N VAL A 365 -14.60 27.09 2.94
CA VAL A 365 -16.04 27.15 2.65
C VAL A 365 -16.27 27.78 1.28
N LEU A 366 -17.00 27.08 0.42
CA LEU A 366 -17.41 27.51 -0.91
C LEU A 366 -18.84 28.09 -0.91
N GLY A 367 -19.69 27.63 0.01
CA GLY A 367 -21.04 28.14 0.19
C GLY A 367 -21.72 27.58 1.44
N THR A 368 -22.71 28.30 1.96
CA THR A 368 -23.51 27.91 3.13
C THR A 368 -24.99 28.12 2.83
N SER A 369 -25.85 27.24 3.33
CA SER A 369 -27.30 27.42 3.24
C SER A 369 -27.77 28.56 4.14
N ALA A 370 -29.01 29.00 3.91
CA ALA A 370 -29.75 29.69 4.95
C ALA A 370 -29.82 28.81 6.22
N PRO A 371 -29.85 29.42 7.43
CA PRO A 371 -30.01 28.66 8.66
C PRO A 371 -31.36 27.95 8.71
N PHE A 372 -31.38 26.77 9.32
CA PHE A 372 -32.61 25.97 9.45
C PHE A 372 -33.62 26.67 10.37
N PRO A 373 -34.92 26.60 10.04
CA PRO A 373 -35.94 27.22 10.85
C PRO A 373 -36.05 26.51 12.21
N LEU A 374 -36.13 27.29 13.29
CA LEU A 374 -36.32 26.76 14.64
C LEU A 374 -37.76 26.31 14.87
N GLY A 375 -37.98 25.45 15.86
CA GLY A 375 -39.30 24.92 16.19
C GLY A 375 -39.73 23.79 15.27
N ARG A 376 -41.02 23.77 14.91
CA ARG A 376 -41.65 22.74 14.09
C ARG A 376 -41.95 23.31 12.71
N ASN A 377 -41.28 22.77 11.69
CA ASN A 377 -41.43 23.20 10.31
C ASN A 377 -41.52 21.96 9.42
N ASP A 378 -42.42 21.99 8.45
CA ASP A 378 -42.49 20.95 7.42
C ASP A 378 -41.28 21.04 6.47
N TRP A 379 -41.12 20.06 5.58
CA TRP A 379 -40.05 19.99 4.59
C TRP A 379 -39.85 21.32 3.87
N GLN A 380 -38.66 21.90 4.05
CA GLN A 380 -38.21 23.11 3.39
C GLN A 380 -37.05 22.78 2.47
N PRO A 381 -37.04 23.31 1.24
CA PRO A 381 -35.86 23.23 0.39
C PRO A 381 -34.76 24.14 0.94
N ILE A 382 -33.53 23.65 0.88
CA ILE A 382 -32.32 24.45 1.04
C ILE A 382 -31.59 24.50 -0.29
N THR A 383 -30.98 25.63 -0.60
CA THR A 383 -30.23 25.83 -1.85
C THR A 383 -28.92 26.53 -1.56
N ILE A 384 -27.84 26.01 -2.14
CA ILE A 384 -26.50 26.60 -2.08
C ILE A 384 -25.95 26.62 -3.50
N GLU A 385 -25.61 27.81 -4.00
CA GLU A 385 -24.86 27.95 -5.25
C GLU A 385 -23.40 28.28 -4.94
N PHE A 386 -22.49 27.58 -5.59
CA PHE A 386 -21.05 27.78 -5.40
C PHE A 386 -20.29 27.46 -6.68
N SER A 387 -19.00 27.81 -6.72
CA SER A 387 -18.10 27.47 -7.83
C SER A 387 -16.84 26.80 -7.29
N THR A 388 -16.36 25.79 -8.00
CA THR A 388 -15.17 25.03 -7.63
C THR A 388 -13.89 25.73 -8.11
N PRO A 389 -12.91 25.99 -7.23
CA PRO A 389 -11.60 26.50 -7.60
C PRO A 389 -10.78 25.51 -8.45
N ASP A 390 -9.63 25.96 -8.97
CA ASP A 390 -8.63 25.15 -9.65
C ASP A 390 -8.28 23.90 -8.84
N LYS A 391 -8.08 22.77 -9.54
CA LYS A 391 -7.66 21.48 -8.95
C LYS A 391 -8.60 20.92 -7.88
N THR A 392 -9.84 21.41 -7.81
CA THR A 392 -10.86 20.86 -6.91
C THR A 392 -11.49 19.62 -7.55
N GLU A 393 -11.24 18.45 -6.97
CA GLU A 393 -11.86 17.17 -7.39
C GLU A 393 -12.99 16.71 -6.45
N GLY A 394 -13.16 17.37 -5.31
CA GLY A 394 -14.13 16.97 -4.31
C GLY A 394 -14.58 18.13 -3.43
N ILE A 395 -15.79 17.97 -2.89
CA ILE A 395 -16.35 18.85 -1.86
C ILE A 395 -16.81 18.01 -0.66
N TYR A 396 -16.68 18.60 0.53
CA TYR A 396 -17.44 18.17 1.68
C TYR A 396 -18.80 18.84 1.63
N VAL A 397 -19.86 18.04 1.64
CA VAL A 397 -21.21 18.49 2.00
C VAL A 397 -21.44 18.03 3.42
N ARG A 398 -21.52 19.01 4.32
CA ARG A 398 -21.61 18.74 5.76
C ARG A 398 -22.56 19.70 6.42
N THR A 399 -23.08 19.28 7.55
CA THR A 399 -23.77 20.20 8.45
C THR A 399 -22.78 21.06 9.20
N ASN A 400 -23.19 22.29 9.56
CA ASN A 400 -22.46 23.18 10.47
C ASN A 400 -23.46 24.00 11.30
N ARG A 401 -22.98 24.85 12.21
CA ARG A 401 -23.81 25.76 13.02
C ARG A 401 -23.20 27.15 13.05
N ALA A 402 -24.06 28.17 13.13
CA ALA A 402 -23.61 29.51 13.46
C ALA A 402 -22.92 29.53 14.84
N TYR A 403 -21.84 30.29 14.96
CA TYR A 403 -21.13 30.43 16.23
C TYR A 403 -22.01 31.08 17.30
N CYS A 404 -21.92 30.57 18.52
CA CYS A 404 -22.85 30.82 19.63
C CYS A 404 -22.14 30.80 20.99
N GLY A 405 -20.80 30.93 20.99
CA GLY A 405 -19.97 30.78 22.19
C GLY A 405 -19.53 29.33 22.46
N GLU A 406 -18.92 29.12 23.62
CA GLU A 406 -18.39 27.80 24.04
C GLU A 406 -19.48 26.80 24.41
N VAL A 407 -20.61 27.28 24.92
CA VAL A 407 -21.76 26.47 25.31
C VAL A 407 -22.89 26.76 24.34
N CYS A 408 -23.12 25.83 23.42
CA CYS A 408 -24.07 25.98 22.34
C CYS A 408 -25.07 24.82 22.29
N PRO A 409 -26.07 24.80 23.18
CA PRO A 409 -27.01 23.69 23.29
C PRO A 409 -27.88 23.57 22.03
N ILE A 410 -28.20 22.34 21.66
CA ILE A 410 -29.21 22.01 20.64
C ILE A 410 -30.11 20.87 21.14
N PHE A 411 -31.40 21.02 20.89
CA PHE A 411 -32.46 20.06 21.20
C PHE A 411 -33.42 19.94 20.04
N GLY A 412 -34.11 18.80 19.94
CA GLY A 412 -35.13 18.55 18.94
C GLY A 412 -34.64 17.61 17.84
N ILE A 413 -35.35 17.58 16.73
CA ILE A 413 -35.14 16.60 15.65
C ILE A 413 -34.99 17.33 14.33
N ILE A 414 -34.05 16.89 13.51
CA ILE A 414 -33.89 17.31 12.12
C ILE A 414 -33.97 16.07 11.23
N TRP A 415 -34.79 16.11 10.19
CA TRP A 415 -34.75 15.14 9.10
C TRP A 415 -34.13 15.77 7.86
N TYR A 416 -33.37 14.97 7.12
CA TYR A 416 -32.73 15.35 5.86
C TYR A 416 -33.13 14.38 4.76
N ASP A 417 -33.39 14.91 3.57
CA ASP A 417 -33.79 14.12 2.41
C ASP A 417 -33.38 14.80 1.09
N ASP A 418 -33.40 14.04 -0.01
CA ASP A 418 -33.29 14.52 -1.39
C ASP A 418 -32.09 15.42 -1.69
N PHE A 419 -30.88 14.99 -1.32
CA PHE A 419 -29.67 15.69 -1.70
C PHE A 419 -29.39 15.57 -3.20
N ASN A 420 -29.32 16.71 -3.89
CA ASN A 420 -29.04 16.78 -5.31
C ASN A 420 -28.05 17.88 -5.62
N LEU A 421 -27.16 17.63 -6.57
CA LEU A 421 -26.16 18.60 -7.02
C LEU A 421 -26.28 18.79 -8.52
N GLU A 422 -26.79 19.94 -8.93
CA GLU A 422 -26.99 20.30 -10.33
C GLU A 422 -25.77 21.07 -10.86
N ARG A 423 -25.28 20.69 -12.03
CA ARG A 423 -24.24 21.43 -12.76
C ARG A 423 -24.86 22.61 -13.52
N LEU A 424 -24.44 23.83 -13.22
CA LEU A 424 -24.96 25.06 -13.85
C LEU A 424 -24.11 25.58 -15.03
N GLY A 425 -22.95 24.95 -15.31
CA GLY A 425 -22.02 25.36 -16.38
C GLY A 425 -20.61 25.67 -15.86
N GLN A 426 -19.72 26.11 -16.74
CA GLN A 426 -18.36 26.50 -16.36
C GLN A 426 -18.35 27.88 -15.68
N GLY A 427 -17.62 27.97 -14.57
CA GLY A 427 -17.47 29.20 -13.81
C GLY A 427 -16.49 30.15 -14.48
N GLY A 428 -17.01 31.11 -15.26
CA GLY A 428 -16.29 32.36 -15.55
C GLY A 428 -16.38 32.88 -16.99
N GLN A 429 -17.39 33.72 -17.25
CA GLN A 429 -17.26 35.03 -17.91
C GLN A 429 -18.64 35.67 -17.86
N ALA A 430 -18.77 36.80 -17.15
CA ALA A 430 -19.86 37.71 -17.46
C ALA A 430 -19.74 38.03 -18.94
N THR A 431 -20.76 37.66 -19.73
CA THR A 431 -20.89 38.05 -21.12
C THR A 431 -21.04 39.57 -21.18
N ALA A 432 -19.92 40.27 -21.17
CA ALA A 432 -19.84 41.64 -21.65
C ALA A 432 -19.99 41.58 -23.17
N GLY A 433 -21.18 41.90 -23.67
CA GLY A 433 -21.38 42.08 -25.11
C GLY A 433 -22.76 41.74 -25.61
N ASP A 434 -23.79 42.47 -25.15
CA ASP A 434 -24.89 42.80 -26.05
C ASP A 434 -25.29 44.27 -25.86
N ARG A 435 -24.45 45.14 -26.42
CA ARG A 435 -24.79 46.53 -26.76
C ARG A 435 -24.45 46.75 -28.23
N SER A 436 -25.30 46.22 -29.10
CA SER A 436 -25.50 46.67 -30.49
C SER A 436 -26.78 45.98 -30.93
N VAL A 437 -27.89 46.61 -31.30
CA VAL A 437 -28.09 47.69 -32.27
C VAL A 437 -29.54 48.13 -32.12
N ARG A 438 -29.81 49.42 -31.91
CA ARG A 438 -31.03 50.09 -32.41
C ARG A 438 -30.70 51.56 -32.67
N ASP A 439 -29.95 51.78 -33.74
CA ASP A 439 -30.12 52.97 -34.58
C ASP A 439 -30.57 52.48 -35.95
N GLY A 440 -31.73 52.96 -36.40
CA GLY A 440 -32.29 52.61 -37.70
C GLY A 440 -33.78 52.84 -37.85
N GLY A 441 -34.18 54.10 -38.04
CA GLY A 441 -35.23 54.48 -38.99
C GLY A 441 -36.59 54.89 -38.44
N ALA A 442 -36.85 56.20 -38.36
CA ALA A 442 -37.75 56.93 -39.26
C ALA A 442 -37.71 58.43 -38.95
#